data_AF-A0A966R8Q3-F1
#
_entry.id   AF-A0A966R8Q3-F1
#
_cell.length_a   1.000
_cell.length_b   1.000
_cell.length_c   1.000
_cell.angle_alpha   90.00
_cell.angle_beta   90.00
_cell.angle_gamma   90.00
#
_symmetry.space_group_name_H-M   'P 1'
#
loop_
_entity.id
_entity.type
_entity.pdbx_description
1 polymer ?
#
loop_
_entity_poly.entity_id
_entity_poly.type
_entity_poly.pdbx_seq_one_letter_code
_entity_poly.pdbx_strand_id
1 'polypeptide(L)'
;MTLVLQLAAACGQLTGTGVKPFQTGSDPDLRDETSRQTSHESLLRLDDRELPQFADAATSSDTTAGVAIGNLEELATAIGVSRLRQSGYRGQGQRIAILDNGFSGLKNSLDSGRLPPTIVYVPGREGSASADTAHGTKLAEVVHAFAPEAEIVLINSNGYSNFIRAIDQCLARGVTMVLYAQVWEYGGNFDGAGFINREVNRATSAGILWVNAAGNYGLATWEGQLRAIEQNATGDNPSTNPAADQALMDGAWEQRYIRFHIPSPSLAKIVLTWDDFRDEKTWRTREDFDLVIEDASHRPIAASRMIQDGEDHGLDEKYSAHARELIRAQLPQGTYYARVEVKNSATIARLPKFRFSIDAFGAQVLDARSVNSIMIPADNPSVVTVGAWDTAMSGTGRGQLWMKPDIMAPSRLTFADGQSVLGSSSAAAVTAGALAAWQSRHGRIDHNGFNALRGSDAIANPATRRLFVH
;
A
#
# COMPACT_ATOMS: atom_id res chain seq x y z
N MET A 1 43.22 4.12 -38.83
CA MET A 1 44.53 3.74 -38.25
C MET A 1 45.37 5.00 -38.14
N THR A 2 45.99 5.27 -36.97
CA THR A 2 47.27 6.02 -36.82
C THR A 2 47.24 7.51 -37.25
N LEU A 3 47.62 8.58 -36.52
CA LEU A 3 48.12 8.91 -35.15
C LEU A 3 47.90 10.47 -35.02
N VAL A 4 47.42 11.11 -33.94
CA VAL A 4 48.10 11.55 -32.67
C VAL A 4 48.55 13.04 -32.58
N LEU A 5 48.08 13.71 -31.50
CA LEU A 5 48.66 14.77 -30.64
C LEU A 5 49.02 16.22 -31.11
N GLN A 6 48.50 17.18 -30.30
CA GLN A 6 49.17 18.29 -29.57
C GLN A 6 49.32 19.76 -30.06
N LEU A 7 48.85 20.64 -29.17
CA LEU A 7 49.34 21.96 -28.66
C LEU A 7 49.65 23.18 -29.58
N ALA A 8 48.77 24.19 -29.43
CA ALA A 8 49.03 25.51 -28.80
C ALA A 8 50.13 26.50 -29.31
N ALA A 9 49.67 27.58 -29.97
CA ALA A 9 50.08 29.00 -29.81
C ALA A 9 49.02 29.88 -30.53
N ALA A 10 48.47 31.02 -30.07
CA ALA A 10 48.92 32.16 -29.27
C ALA A 10 49.56 33.33 -30.08
N CYS A 11 48.75 34.32 -30.54
CA CYS A 11 49.02 35.78 -30.52
C CYS A 11 47.84 36.58 -31.15
N GLY A 12 47.61 37.84 -30.77
CA GLY A 12 46.59 38.72 -31.38
C GLY A 12 46.27 40.02 -30.60
N GLN A 13 47.07 41.09 -30.78
CA GLN A 13 47.00 42.37 -30.03
C GLN A 13 47.14 43.59 -30.98
N LEU A 14 46.69 44.82 -30.66
CA LEU A 14 45.85 45.36 -29.56
C LEU A 14 44.46 45.77 -30.15
N THR A 15 43.59 46.71 -29.70
CA THR A 15 43.51 47.85 -28.73
C THR A 15 42.22 47.70 -27.89
N GLY A 16 41.74 48.58 -26.98
CA GLY A 16 42.00 50.00 -26.63
C GLY A 16 40.89 50.91 -27.20
N THR A 17 40.14 51.72 -26.43
CA THR A 17 40.24 52.06 -24.98
C THR A 17 38.90 52.43 -24.30
N GLY A 18 38.62 51.81 -23.14
CA GLY A 18 38.06 52.48 -21.93
C GLY A 18 36.62 53.06 -21.91
N VAL A 19 35.66 52.26 -21.42
CA VAL A 19 34.50 52.73 -20.62
C VAL A 19 34.32 51.79 -19.40
N LYS A 20 33.71 52.27 -18.31
CA LYS A 20 33.52 51.53 -17.05
C LYS A 20 32.71 50.23 -17.24
N PRO A 21 33.04 49.12 -16.56
CA PRO A 21 32.19 47.93 -16.53
C PRO A 21 30.90 48.18 -15.73
N PHE A 22 29.77 47.82 -16.32
CA PHE A 22 28.49 47.67 -15.63
C PHE A 22 28.46 46.32 -14.89
N GLN A 23 27.79 46.23 -13.73
CA GLN A 23 27.54 44.93 -13.11
C GLN A 23 26.37 44.24 -13.83
N THR A 24 26.61 43.05 -14.38
CA THR A 24 25.56 42.12 -14.83
C THR A 24 25.41 41.04 -13.75
N GLY A 25 24.21 40.91 -13.18
CA GLY A 25 23.94 39.92 -12.14
C GLY A 25 24.05 38.48 -12.65
N SER A 26 24.47 37.57 -11.78
CA SER A 26 24.36 36.13 -12.00
C SER A 26 22.92 35.68 -11.75
N ASP A 27 22.31 35.06 -12.75
CA ASP A 27 20.98 34.44 -12.66
C ASP A 27 20.96 33.30 -11.60
N PRO A 28 20.05 33.31 -10.59
CA PRO A 28 20.03 32.28 -9.55
C PRO A 28 19.49 30.92 -10.00
N ASP A 29 18.53 30.90 -10.92
CA ASP A 29 17.56 29.78 -11.03
C ASP A 29 18.20 28.46 -11.48
N LEU A 30 19.26 28.51 -12.29
CA LEU A 30 19.99 27.32 -12.78
C LEU A 30 20.72 26.53 -11.67
N ARG A 31 20.86 27.07 -10.46
CA ARG A 31 21.35 26.30 -9.30
C ARG A 31 20.21 25.63 -8.53
N ASP A 32 19.00 26.17 -8.61
CA ASP A 32 17.85 25.70 -7.85
C ASP A 32 17.21 24.45 -8.49
N GLU A 33 17.15 24.35 -9.82
CA GLU A 33 16.72 23.11 -10.50
C GLU A 33 17.59 21.90 -10.10
N THR A 34 18.91 22.08 -10.05
CA THR A 34 19.83 21.02 -9.64
C THR A 34 19.75 20.69 -8.14
N SER A 35 19.59 21.69 -7.26
CA SER A 35 19.37 21.39 -5.84
C SER A 35 18.05 20.66 -5.63
N ARG A 36 16.96 21.10 -6.27
CA ARG A 36 15.63 20.46 -6.20
C ARG A 36 15.66 19.04 -6.77
N GLN A 37 16.36 18.78 -7.87
CA GLN A 37 16.54 17.41 -8.37
C GLN A 37 17.34 16.55 -7.40
N THR A 38 18.43 17.05 -6.82
CA THR A 38 19.20 16.26 -5.83
C THR A 38 18.45 16.06 -4.53
N SER A 39 17.64 17.02 -4.06
CA SER A 39 16.80 16.84 -2.87
C SER A 39 15.66 15.87 -3.14
N HIS A 40 15.06 15.87 -4.33
CA HIS A 40 14.03 14.90 -4.73
C HIS A 40 14.61 13.48 -4.86
N GLU A 41 15.78 13.31 -5.49
CA GLU A 41 16.51 12.03 -5.51
C GLU A 41 16.98 11.58 -4.11
N SER A 42 17.29 12.50 -3.18
CA SER A 42 17.61 12.10 -1.80
C SER A 42 16.37 11.73 -0.99
N LEU A 43 15.27 12.49 -1.12
CA LEU A 43 13.97 12.21 -0.49
C LEU A 43 13.46 10.81 -0.89
N LEU A 44 13.56 10.46 -2.16
CA LEU A 44 13.23 9.12 -2.68
C LEU A 44 14.13 8.00 -2.11
N ARG A 45 15.35 8.30 -1.68
CA ARG A 45 16.26 7.31 -1.06
C ARG A 45 16.07 7.17 0.47
N LEU A 46 15.25 8.02 1.10
CA LEU A 46 14.94 7.90 2.53
C LEU A 46 14.00 6.70 2.78
N ASP A 47 12.90 6.63 2.01
CA ASP A 47 11.81 5.69 2.25
C ASP A 47 12.14 4.22 1.89
N ASP A 48 13.23 3.96 1.15
CA ASP A 48 13.66 2.59 0.77
C ASP A 48 14.12 1.75 1.97
N ARG A 49 14.24 2.34 3.17
CA ARG A 49 14.35 1.62 4.47
C ARG A 49 13.01 1.51 5.21
N GLU A 50 12.09 2.45 4.98
CA GLU A 50 10.79 2.57 5.67
C GLU A 50 9.70 1.71 5.01
N LEU A 51 10.08 0.48 4.67
CA LEU A 51 9.37 -0.35 3.69
C LEU A 51 7.96 -0.79 4.14
N PRO A 52 6.97 -0.80 3.22
CA PRO A 52 5.72 -1.55 3.37
C PRO A 52 5.97 -3.07 3.22
N GLN A 53 6.69 -3.62 4.20
CA GLN A 53 6.72 -5.05 4.52
C GLN A 53 5.95 -5.22 5.84
N PHE A 54 4.92 -6.05 5.95
CA PHE A 54 4.45 -7.05 4.99
C PHE A 54 3.03 -6.68 4.49
N ALA A 55 2.57 -7.41 3.49
CA ALA A 55 1.17 -7.79 3.42
C ALA A 55 1.11 -9.29 3.70
N ASP A 56 -0.02 -9.74 4.24
CA ASP A 56 -0.30 -11.13 4.59
C ASP A 56 0.61 -11.74 5.67
N ALA A 57 0.27 -11.37 6.90
CA ALA A 57 -0.08 -12.26 8.02
C ALA A 57 -0.80 -13.60 7.68
N ALA A 58 -0.55 -14.24 6.52
CA ALA A 58 -1.26 -15.42 6.02
C ALA A 58 -0.44 -16.36 5.10
N THR A 59 0.91 -16.29 5.07
CA THR A 59 1.74 -17.37 4.48
C THR A 59 2.61 -18.06 5.52
N SER A 60 2.26 -19.31 5.85
CA SER A 60 3.26 -20.30 6.31
C SER A 60 4.36 -20.42 5.26
N SER A 61 5.63 -20.48 5.68
CA SER A 61 6.84 -20.58 4.84
C SER A 61 6.60 -21.20 3.45
N ASP A 62 6.47 -20.36 2.43
CA ASP A 62 6.07 -20.77 1.08
C ASP A 62 7.26 -21.37 0.31
N THR A 63 7.52 -22.64 0.57
CA THR A 63 8.52 -23.44 -0.15
C THR A 63 7.93 -24.18 -1.36
N THR A 64 6.67 -23.95 -1.73
CA THR A 64 5.93 -24.79 -2.70
C THR A 64 6.00 -24.25 -4.12
N ALA A 65 7.22 -24.23 -4.63
CA ALA A 65 7.48 -24.05 -6.06
C ALA A 65 7.09 -25.33 -6.85
N GLY A 66 6.35 -25.16 -7.94
CA GLY A 66 6.04 -26.24 -8.90
C GLY A 66 4.60 -26.78 -8.87
N VAL A 67 3.74 -26.30 -7.95
CA VAL A 67 2.40 -26.88 -7.72
C VAL A 67 1.30 -26.06 -8.41
N ALA A 68 0.34 -26.72 -9.06
CA ALA A 68 -0.78 -26.07 -9.75
C ALA A 68 -2.00 -25.80 -8.82
N ILE A 69 -2.87 -24.87 -9.22
CA ILE A 69 -4.12 -24.54 -8.50
C ILE A 69 -5.14 -25.66 -8.76
N GLY A 70 -5.39 -26.51 -7.76
CA GLY A 70 -6.26 -27.68 -7.87
C GLY A 70 -7.76 -27.34 -7.99
N ASN A 71 -8.23 -26.26 -7.38
CA ASN A 71 -9.63 -25.81 -7.45
C ASN A 71 -9.90 -24.76 -8.55
N LEU A 72 -8.98 -24.59 -9.51
CA LEU A 72 -9.09 -23.59 -10.59
C LEU A 72 -10.42 -23.68 -11.36
N GLU A 73 -10.78 -24.87 -11.83
CA GLU A 73 -11.96 -25.06 -12.70
C GLU A 73 -13.27 -24.97 -11.92
N GLU A 74 -13.27 -25.24 -10.61
CA GLU A 74 -14.40 -24.98 -9.72
C GLU A 74 -14.65 -23.48 -9.62
N LEU A 75 -13.60 -22.71 -9.27
CA LEU A 75 -13.66 -21.25 -9.17
C LEU A 75 -14.06 -20.60 -10.51
N ALA A 76 -13.38 -20.95 -11.60
CA ALA A 76 -13.65 -20.41 -12.93
C ALA A 76 -15.03 -20.78 -13.46
N THR A 77 -15.62 -21.90 -13.01
CA THR A 77 -17.03 -22.23 -13.29
C THR A 77 -17.98 -21.40 -12.42
N ALA A 78 -17.70 -21.26 -11.12
CA ALA A 78 -18.52 -20.50 -10.19
C ALA A 78 -18.64 -19.01 -10.54
N ILE A 79 -17.55 -18.40 -11.05
CA ILE A 79 -17.56 -17.01 -11.55
C ILE A 79 -17.75 -16.91 -13.08
N GLY A 80 -18.06 -18.01 -13.76
CA GLY A 80 -18.45 -18.04 -15.19
C GLY A 80 -17.33 -17.98 -16.24
N VAL A 81 -16.09 -17.64 -15.85
CA VAL A 81 -14.91 -17.54 -16.73
C VAL A 81 -14.62 -18.81 -17.54
N SER A 82 -15.00 -20.00 -17.06
CA SER A 82 -14.89 -21.24 -17.86
C SER A 82 -15.70 -21.18 -19.17
N ARG A 83 -16.86 -20.50 -19.20
CA ARG A 83 -17.63 -20.30 -20.44
C ARG A 83 -16.92 -19.36 -21.41
N LEU A 84 -16.29 -18.30 -20.91
CA LEU A 84 -15.48 -17.39 -21.70
C LEU A 84 -14.29 -18.13 -22.34
N ARG A 85 -13.49 -18.85 -21.54
CA ARG A 85 -12.33 -19.63 -22.01
C ARG A 85 -12.73 -20.72 -23.01
N GLN A 86 -13.87 -21.37 -22.83
CA GLN A 86 -14.44 -22.33 -23.79
C GLN A 86 -14.90 -21.67 -25.10
N SER A 87 -15.37 -20.42 -25.03
CA SER A 87 -15.82 -19.62 -26.18
C SER A 87 -14.67 -18.87 -26.89
N GLY A 88 -13.40 -19.14 -26.53
CA GLY A 88 -12.22 -18.49 -27.12
C GLY A 88 -11.83 -17.15 -26.49
N TYR A 89 -12.42 -16.75 -25.36
CA TYR A 89 -12.09 -15.50 -24.65
C TYR A 89 -11.21 -15.80 -23.45
N ARG A 90 -9.90 -15.54 -23.63
CA ARG A 90 -8.79 -16.06 -22.81
C ARG A 90 -7.80 -14.98 -22.36
N GLY A 91 -8.17 -13.70 -22.48
CA GLY A 91 -7.33 -12.56 -22.11
C GLY A 91 -6.59 -11.89 -23.28
N GLN A 92 -6.76 -12.39 -24.51
CA GLN A 92 -6.11 -11.84 -25.70
C GLN A 92 -6.35 -10.33 -25.86
N GLY A 93 -5.29 -9.60 -26.21
CA GLY A 93 -5.32 -8.14 -26.34
C GLY A 93 -5.29 -7.36 -25.01
N GLN A 94 -5.15 -8.04 -23.86
CA GLN A 94 -4.88 -7.41 -22.57
C GLN A 94 -3.38 -7.46 -22.22
N ARG A 95 -2.89 -6.39 -21.58
CA ARG A 95 -1.54 -6.32 -21.02
C ARG A 95 -1.66 -6.01 -19.53
N ILE A 96 -1.43 -7.00 -18.69
CA ILE A 96 -1.66 -6.94 -17.25
C ILE A 96 -0.32 -6.77 -16.55
N ALA A 97 -0.14 -5.68 -15.82
CA ALA A 97 0.97 -5.56 -14.89
C ALA A 97 0.58 -6.15 -13.53
N ILE A 98 1.48 -6.93 -12.96
CA ILE A 98 1.39 -7.39 -11.58
C ILE A 98 2.47 -6.64 -10.81
N LEU A 99 2.01 -5.76 -9.94
CA LEU A 99 2.83 -4.94 -9.07
C LEU A 99 2.93 -5.65 -7.71
N ASP A 100 4.13 -6.06 -7.31
CA ASP A 100 4.34 -6.77 -6.06
C ASP A 100 5.70 -6.44 -5.41
N ASN A 101 5.85 -6.79 -4.14
CA ASN A 101 7.09 -6.61 -3.40
C ASN A 101 8.14 -7.69 -3.72
N GLY A 102 7.74 -8.88 -4.21
CA GLY A 102 8.66 -9.96 -4.56
C GLY A 102 8.11 -10.99 -5.56
N PHE A 103 9.05 -11.58 -6.32
CA PHE A 103 8.78 -12.61 -7.33
C PHE A 103 9.76 -13.79 -7.19
N SER A 104 10.01 -14.25 -5.96
CA SER A 104 10.80 -15.47 -5.75
C SER A 104 10.04 -16.70 -6.27
N GLY A 105 10.78 -17.78 -6.57
CA GLY A 105 10.22 -18.95 -7.26
C GLY A 105 9.93 -18.79 -8.75
N LEU A 106 9.97 -17.58 -9.34
CA LEU A 106 9.60 -17.29 -10.73
C LEU A 106 10.22 -18.26 -11.76
N LYS A 107 11.51 -18.57 -11.65
CA LYS A 107 12.17 -19.53 -12.57
C LYS A 107 11.46 -20.89 -12.58
N ASN A 108 11.11 -21.40 -11.40
CA ASN A 108 10.47 -22.71 -11.27
C ASN A 108 9.04 -22.69 -11.85
N SER A 109 8.35 -21.54 -11.81
CA SER A 109 7.03 -21.35 -12.45
C SER A 109 7.11 -21.31 -13.98
N LEU A 110 8.19 -20.75 -14.54
CA LEU A 110 8.49 -20.81 -15.97
C LEU A 110 8.87 -22.25 -16.39
N ASP A 111 9.81 -22.87 -15.68
CA ASP A 111 10.29 -24.23 -15.93
C ASP A 111 9.14 -25.27 -15.86
N SER A 112 8.19 -25.07 -14.94
CA SER A 112 7.04 -25.96 -14.75
C SER A 112 5.82 -25.61 -15.61
N GLY A 113 5.92 -24.63 -16.52
CA GLY A 113 4.80 -24.19 -17.37
C GLY A 113 3.58 -23.64 -16.64
N ARG A 114 3.74 -23.18 -15.38
CA ARG A 114 2.68 -22.48 -14.61
C ARG A 114 2.62 -20.98 -14.96
N LEU A 115 3.67 -20.48 -15.60
CA LEU A 115 3.75 -19.21 -16.31
C LEU A 115 4.29 -19.43 -17.73
N PRO A 116 3.97 -18.56 -18.70
CA PRO A 116 4.47 -18.69 -20.06
C PRO A 116 6.00 -18.53 -20.09
N PRO A 117 6.75 -19.30 -20.91
CA PRO A 117 8.22 -19.38 -20.86
C PRO A 117 8.94 -18.09 -21.30
N THR A 118 8.20 -17.04 -21.66
CA THR A 118 8.71 -15.70 -21.90
C THR A 118 7.77 -14.72 -21.22
N ILE A 119 8.24 -14.09 -20.15
CA ILE A 119 7.50 -13.11 -19.36
C ILE A 119 8.38 -11.86 -19.18
N VAL A 120 7.78 -10.68 -19.17
CA VAL A 120 8.53 -9.43 -18.95
C VAL A 120 8.65 -9.21 -17.45
N TYR A 121 9.86 -9.36 -16.89
CA TYR A 121 10.16 -8.98 -15.50
C TYR A 121 10.94 -7.66 -15.45
N VAL A 122 10.49 -6.74 -14.60
CA VAL A 122 11.14 -5.46 -14.30
C VAL A 122 11.56 -5.47 -12.82
N PRO A 123 12.86 -5.61 -12.50
CA PRO A 123 13.35 -5.65 -11.13
C PRO A 123 13.30 -4.27 -10.45
N GLY A 124 13.61 -4.24 -9.14
CA GLY A 124 13.81 -3.02 -8.36
C GLY A 124 14.86 -2.07 -8.96
N ARG A 125 14.97 -0.85 -8.42
CA ARG A 125 16.14 0.02 -8.67
C ARG A 125 17.40 -0.71 -8.18
N GLU A 126 18.55 -0.55 -8.85
CA GLU A 126 19.80 -1.15 -8.38
C GLU A 126 20.11 -0.69 -6.95
N GLY A 127 20.43 -1.66 -6.07
CA GLY A 127 20.61 -1.45 -4.63
C GLY A 127 19.33 -1.49 -3.79
N SER A 128 18.13 -1.40 -4.38
CA SER A 128 16.87 -1.64 -3.65
C SER A 128 16.59 -3.14 -3.52
N ALA A 129 16.16 -3.57 -2.34
CA ALA A 129 15.83 -4.98 -2.11
C ALA A 129 14.46 -5.33 -2.69
N SER A 130 14.37 -6.42 -3.47
CA SER A 130 13.12 -7.18 -3.53
C SER A 130 12.86 -7.79 -2.16
N ALA A 131 11.60 -7.89 -1.74
CA ALA A 131 11.26 -8.83 -0.68
C ALA A 131 11.52 -10.26 -1.19
N ASP A 132 12.02 -11.15 -0.34
CA ASP A 132 12.11 -12.58 -0.65
C ASP A 132 10.75 -13.23 -0.36
N THR A 133 9.84 -13.11 -1.33
CA THR A 133 8.50 -13.68 -1.28
C THR A 133 8.08 -14.15 -2.66
N ALA A 134 7.35 -15.27 -2.68
CA ALA A 134 6.75 -15.83 -3.89
C ALA A 134 5.39 -15.20 -4.23
N HIS A 135 4.88 -14.27 -3.41
CA HIS A 135 3.54 -13.70 -3.51
C HIS A 135 3.21 -13.20 -4.93
N GLY A 136 4.00 -12.29 -5.49
CA GLY A 136 3.82 -11.80 -6.86
C GLY A 136 3.87 -12.90 -7.92
N THR A 137 4.68 -13.95 -7.73
CA THR A 137 4.73 -15.11 -8.62
C THR A 137 3.44 -15.93 -8.57
N LYS A 138 2.92 -16.22 -7.36
CA LYS A 138 1.68 -17.01 -7.17
C LYS A 138 0.47 -16.25 -7.74
N LEU A 139 0.41 -14.92 -7.57
CA LEU A 139 -0.62 -14.08 -8.19
C LEU A 139 -0.56 -14.11 -9.72
N ALA A 140 0.65 -14.16 -10.30
CA ALA A 140 0.83 -14.29 -11.75
C ALA A 140 0.34 -15.65 -12.28
N GLU A 141 0.60 -16.74 -11.54
CA GLU A 141 0.08 -18.07 -11.87
C GLU A 141 -1.46 -18.08 -11.87
N VAL A 142 -2.09 -17.40 -10.90
CA VAL A 142 -3.56 -17.23 -10.85
C VAL A 142 -4.07 -16.44 -12.05
N VAL A 143 -3.50 -15.26 -12.34
CA VAL A 143 -3.91 -14.43 -13.48
C VAL A 143 -3.78 -15.20 -14.80
N HIS A 144 -2.66 -15.92 -15.00
CA HIS A 144 -2.44 -16.74 -16.19
C HIS A 144 -3.44 -17.90 -16.30
N ALA A 145 -3.80 -18.55 -15.20
CA ALA A 145 -4.75 -19.67 -15.20
C ALA A 145 -6.19 -19.27 -15.60
N PHE A 146 -6.61 -18.04 -15.29
CA PHE A 146 -7.89 -17.47 -15.72
C PHE A 146 -7.82 -16.76 -17.09
N ALA A 147 -6.65 -16.20 -17.46
CA ALA A 147 -6.43 -15.47 -18.70
C ALA A 147 -5.10 -15.89 -19.40
N PRO A 148 -5.02 -17.09 -19.98
CA PRO A 148 -3.76 -17.66 -20.48
C PRO A 148 -3.21 -16.97 -21.74
N GLU A 149 -4.00 -16.13 -22.42
CA GLU A 149 -3.61 -15.36 -23.61
C GLU A 149 -3.43 -13.86 -23.31
N ALA A 150 -3.46 -13.44 -22.04
CA ALA A 150 -3.07 -12.09 -21.64
C ALA A 150 -1.55 -11.94 -21.56
N GLU A 151 -1.03 -10.79 -21.99
CA GLU A 151 0.38 -10.44 -21.81
C GLU A 151 0.64 -10.04 -20.34
N ILE A 152 1.38 -10.84 -19.59
CA ILE A 152 1.71 -10.54 -18.19
C ILE A 152 3.08 -9.84 -18.09
N VAL A 153 3.11 -8.73 -17.34
CA VAL A 153 4.32 -7.99 -16.97
C VAL A 153 4.47 -8.03 -15.45
N LEU A 154 5.59 -8.54 -14.95
CA LEU A 154 5.91 -8.58 -13.52
C LEU A 154 6.80 -7.39 -13.19
N ILE A 155 6.44 -6.56 -12.20
CA ILE A 155 7.18 -5.34 -11.87
C ILE A 155 7.35 -5.25 -10.35
N ASN A 156 8.59 -5.14 -9.89
CA ASN A 156 8.85 -4.94 -8.47
C ASN A 156 8.51 -3.50 -8.04
N SER A 157 7.66 -3.40 -7.00
CA SER A 157 7.16 -2.16 -6.42
C SER A 157 7.48 -2.01 -4.92
N ASN A 158 8.47 -2.74 -4.38
CA ASN A 158 8.82 -2.70 -2.96
C ASN A 158 9.46 -1.35 -2.56
N GLY A 159 8.77 -0.56 -1.74
CA GLY A 159 9.19 0.80 -1.38
C GLY A 159 8.68 1.88 -2.34
N TYR A 160 8.52 3.11 -1.83
CA TYR A 160 7.80 4.18 -2.55
C TYR A 160 8.45 4.56 -3.89
N SER A 161 9.78 4.54 -3.95
CA SER A 161 10.56 4.81 -5.16
C SER A 161 10.40 3.73 -6.23
N ASN A 162 10.26 2.47 -5.82
CA ASN A 162 9.92 1.40 -6.76
C ASN A 162 8.44 1.46 -7.17
N PHE A 163 7.53 1.87 -6.30
CA PHE A 163 6.10 2.03 -6.60
C PHE A 163 5.83 3.11 -7.65
N ILE A 164 6.41 4.32 -7.53
CA ILE A 164 6.31 5.37 -8.56
C ILE A 164 6.88 4.85 -9.89
N ARG A 165 8.09 4.31 -9.86
CA ARG A 165 8.78 3.77 -11.05
C ARG A 165 8.00 2.61 -11.68
N ALA A 166 7.25 1.83 -10.91
CA ALA A 166 6.39 0.78 -11.41
C ALA A 166 5.18 1.34 -12.17
N ILE A 167 4.58 2.41 -11.67
CA ILE A 167 3.52 3.17 -12.37
C ILE A 167 4.07 3.76 -13.68
N ASP A 168 5.26 4.35 -13.67
CA ASP A 168 5.92 4.86 -14.88
C ASP A 168 6.18 3.74 -15.91
N GLN A 169 6.58 2.55 -15.44
CA GLN A 169 6.75 1.36 -16.29
C GLN A 169 5.42 0.84 -16.84
N CYS A 170 4.32 0.92 -16.10
CA CYS A 170 2.98 0.59 -16.61
C CYS A 170 2.56 1.52 -17.75
N LEU A 171 2.71 2.83 -17.55
CA LEU A 171 2.42 3.87 -18.53
C LEU A 171 3.29 3.69 -19.79
N ALA A 172 4.61 3.60 -19.64
CA ALA A 172 5.56 3.45 -20.74
C ALA A 172 5.39 2.13 -21.53
N ARG A 173 4.80 1.10 -20.92
CA ARG A 173 4.52 -0.20 -21.57
C ARG A 173 3.10 -0.32 -22.11
N GLY A 174 2.26 0.70 -21.98
CA GLY A 174 0.85 0.64 -22.43
C GLY A 174 0.07 -0.49 -21.76
N VAL A 175 0.29 -0.68 -20.46
CA VAL A 175 -0.46 -1.63 -19.61
C VAL A 175 -1.93 -1.24 -19.59
N THR A 176 -2.82 -2.23 -19.69
CA THR A 176 -4.28 -2.03 -19.74
C THR A 176 -4.94 -2.27 -18.39
N MET A 177 -4.34 -3.13 -17.57
CA MET A 177 -4.80 -3.46 -16.22
C MET A 177 -3.61 -3.57 -15.27
N VAL A 178 -3.72 -3.02 -14.07
CA VAL A 178 -2.81 -3.30 -12.95
C VAL A 178 -3.52 -4.24 -11.97
N LEU A 179 -2.83 -5.29 -11.54
CA LEU A 179 -3.12 -5.99 -10.29
C LEU A 179 -2.12 -5.48 -9.24
N TYR A 180 -2.63 -4.84 -8.19
CA TYR A 180 -1.85 -4.51 -6.99
C TYR A 180 -2.48 -5.19 -5.78
N ALA A 181 -1.93 -6.34 -5.41
CA ALA A 181 -2.40 -7.15 -4.27
C ALA A 181 -1.69 -6.75 -2.97
N GLN A 182 -1.31 -5.48 -2.86
CA GLN A 182 -0.54 -4.90 -1.76
C GLN A 182 -1.28 -3.67 -1.23
N VAL A 183 -0.99 -3.29 0.01
CA VAL A 183 -1.60 -2.12 0.67
C VAL A 183 -0.59 -1.41 1.57
N TRP A 184 -0.91 -0.17 1.92
CA TRP A 184 -0.13 0.74 2.76
C TRP A 184 -0.94 1.11 4.00
N GLU A 185 -0.28 1.12 5.15
CA GLU A 185 -0.84 1.52 6.45
C GLU A 185 -0.60 3.01 6.76
N TYR A 186 -0.06 3.77 5.80
CA TYR A 186 0.12 5.22 5.88
C TYR A 186 0.20 5.85 4.48
N GLY A 187 0.28 7.18 4.41
CA GLY A 187 0.45 7.93 3.15
C GLY A 187 -0.84 8.52 2.56
N GLY A 188 -1.87 8.62 3.40
CA GLY A 188 -3.21 9.17 3.13
C GLY A 188 -4.08 9.05 4.39
N ASN A 189 -5.27 9.67 4.41
CA ASN A 189 -6.12 9.70 5.61
C ASN A 189 -7.20 8.59 5.61
N PHE A 190 -7.05 7.59 4.72
CA PHE A 190 -8.03 6.51 4.47
C PHE A 190 -9.40 7.02 4.01
N ASP A 191 -9.38 8.14 3.28
CA ASP A 191 -10.49 8.90 2.72
C ASP A 191 -10.58 8.81 1.18
N GLY A 192 -9.58 8.18 0.53
CA GLY A 192 -9.38 8.15 -0.91
C GLY A 192 -8.32 9.14 -1.42
N ALA A 193 -7.75 9.98 -0.55
CA ALA A 193 -6.68 10.94 -0.85
C ALA A 193 -5.33 10.46 -0.29
N GLY A 194 -4.28 11.29 -0.41
CA GLY A 194 -2.93 11.01 0.06
C GLY A 194 -1.90 10.83 -1.06
N PHE A 195 -0.62 10.98 -0.74
CA PHE A 195 0.48 10.92 -1.71
C PHE A 195 0.65 9.54 -2.39
N ILE A 196 0.15 8.45 -1.81
CA ILE A 196 0.08 7.14 -2.49
C ILE A 196 -1.05 7.16 -3.52
N ASN A 197 -2.23 7.64 -3.11
CA ASN A 197 -3.42 7.72 -3.96
C ASN A 197 -3.24 8.69 -5.14
N ARG A 198 -2.49 9.79 -4.97
CA ARG A 198 -2.06 10.67 -6.07
C ARG A 198 -1.33 9.89 -7.16
N GLU A 199 -0.39 9.01 -6.81
CA GLU A 199 0.39 8.25 -7.80
C GLU A 199 -0.48 7.21 -8.52
N VAL A 200 -1.37 6.52 -7.79
CA VAL A 200 -2.37 5.62 -8.41
C VAL A 200 -3.29 6.38 -9.37
N ASN A 201 -3.69 7.60 -9.01
CA ASN A 201 -4.52 8.45 -9.86
C ASN A 201 -3.81 8.82 -11.18
N ARG A 202 -2.48 8.80 -11.27
CA ARG A 202 -1.74 8.96 -12.54
C ARG A 202 -1.98 7.77 -13.48
N ALA A 203 -2.04 6.55 -12.94
CA ALA A 203 -2.31 5.34 -13.71
C ALA A 203 -3.78 5.27 -14.16
N THR A 204 -4.73 5.49 -13.24
CA THR A 204 -6.16 5.40 -13.57
C THR A 204 -6.64 6.52 -14.49
N SER A 205 -6.10 7.74 -14.35
CA SER A 205 -6.37 8.85 -15.29
C SER A 205 -5.81 8.62 -16.69
N ALA A 206 -4.82 7.73 -16.85
CA ALA A 206 -4.33 7.28 -18.16
C ALA A 206 -5.18 6.14 -18.77
N GLY A 207 -6.30 5.75 -18.13
CA GLY A 207 -7.19 4.70 -18.59
C GLY A 207 -6.77 3.28 -18.18
N ILE A 208 -5.83 3.13 -17.25
CA ILE A 208 -5.44 1.81 -16.73
C ILE A 208 -6.48 1.34 -15.71
N LEU A 209 -7.04 0.14 -15.91
CA LEU A 209 -7.92 -0.49 -14.93
C LEU A 209 -7.11 -1.03 -13.74
N TRP A 210 -7.09 -0.28 -12.64
CA TRP A 210 -6.40 -0.70 -11.43
C TRP A 210 -7.28 -1.60 -10.56
N VAL A 211 -6.87 -2.85 -10.36
CA VAL A 211 -7.52 -3.85 -9.52
C VAL A 211 -6.70 -4.01 -8.23
N ASN A 212 -7.26 -3.59 -7.11
CA ASN A 212 -6.59 -3.64 -5.80
C ASN A 212 -7.18 -4.72 -4.89
N ALA A 213 -6.34 -5.41 -4.13
CA ALA A 213 -6.80 -6.15 -2.96
C ALA A 213 -7.30 -5.17 -1.88
N ALA A 214 -8.37 -5.52 -1.17
CA ALA A 214 -8.90 -4.73 -0.06
C ALA A 214 -7.96 -4.61 1.17
N GLY A 215 -6.95 -5.47 1.24
CA GLY A 215 -6.12 -5.69 2.44
C GLY A 215 -6.80 -6.66 3.40
N ASN A 216 -6.00 -7.42 4.17
CA ASN A 216 -6.50 -8.46 5.08
C ASN A 216 -6.62 -7.98 6.55
N TYR A 217 -7.01 -6.70 6.71
CA TYR A 217 -7.05 -5.97 7.97
C TYR A 217 -8.44 -5.92 8.64
N GLY A 218 -9.40 -6.72 8.17
CA GLY A 218 -10.82 -6.71 8.56
C GLY A 218 -11.08 -6.82 10.06
N LEU A 219 -10.23 -7.57 10.78
CA LEU A 219 -10.26 -7.73 12.24
C LEU A 219 -9.09 -7.01 12.95
N ALA A 220 -8.21 -6.34 12.20
CA ALA A 220 -6.89 -5.90 12.65
C ALA A 220 -6.72 -4.37 12.59
N THR A 221 -7.83 -3.63 12.63
CA THR A 221 -7.88 -2.15 12.56
C THR A 221 -8.76 -1.57 13.67
N TRP A 222 -8.37 -0.40 14.18
CA TRP A 222 -9.22 0.49 14.98
C TRP A 222 -9.15 1.91 14.43
N GLU A 223 -10.28 2.62 14.46
CA GLU A 223 -10.36 4.07 14.19
C GLU A 223 -11.07 4.78 15.34
N GLY A 224 -10.61 5.99 15.67
CA GLY A 224 -11.21 6.83 16.70
C GLY A 224 -10.64 8.24 16.70
N GLN A 225 -11.04 9.05 17.67
CA GLN A 225 -10.48 10.38 17.92
C GLN A 225 -10.07 10.47 19.38
N LEU A 226 -9.17 11.41 19.70
CA LEU A 226 -8.98 11.81 21.09
C LEU A 226 -10.30 12.34 21.66
N ARG A 227 -10.57 12.01 22.92
CA ARG A 227 -11.69 12.55 23.68
C ARG A 227 -11.14 13.14 24.96
N ALA A 228 -11.37 14.44 25.16
CA ALA A 228 -11.19 15.02 26.48
C ALA A 228 -12.09 14.26 27.46
N ILE A 229 -11.55 13.93 28.63
CA ILE A 229 -12.31 13.29 29.69
C ILE A 229 -13.03 14.40 30.45
N GLU A 230 -14.35 14.34 30.49
CA GLU A 230 -15.10 15.18 31.42
C GLU A 230 -14.66 14.81 32.84
N GLN A 231 -14.01 15.74 33.54
CA GLN A 231 -13.70 15.57 34.95
C GLN A 231 -15.03 15.32 35.69
N ASN A 232 -15.16 14.17 36.36
CA ASN A 232 -16.31 13.91 37.22
C ASN A 232 -16.42 15.06 38.22
N ALA A 233 -17.58 15.72 38.25
CA ALA A 233 -17.79 16.96 38.99
C ALA A 233 -17.92 16.77 40.53
N THR A 234 -17.06 15.93 41.11
CA THR A 234 -17.00 15.62 42.54
C THR A 234 -15.97 16.47 43.28
N GLY A 235 -16.19 17.78 43.27
CA GLY A 235 -15.86 18.70 44.36
C GLY A 235 -14.40 19.12 44.61
N ASP A 236 -13.42 18.23 44.50
CA ASP A 236 -12.09 18.46 45.09
C ASP A 236 -11.02 19.01 44.12
N ASN A 237 -10.95 20.35 44.09
CA ASN A 237 -9.80 21.20 43.73
C ASN A 237 -9.22 21.10 42.29
N PRO A 238 -9.42 22.12 41.42
CA PRO A 238 -8.80 22.14 40.10
C PRO A 238 -7.28 22.29 40.20
N SER A 239 -6.52 21.33 39.66
CA SER A 239 -5.06 21.40 39.68
C SER A 239 -4.58 22.53 38.78
N THR A 240 -3.74 23.44 39.28
CA THR A 240 -3.20 24.57 38.51
C THR A 240 -2.03 24.17 37.61
N ASN A 241 -2.10 22.99 36.99
CA ASN A 241 -1.02 22.40 36.20
C ASN A 241 -1.56 21.88 34.85
N PRO A 242 -1.41 22.64 33.74
CA PRO A 242 -1.85 22.21 32.41
C PRO A 242 -1.19 20.93 31.86
N ALA A 243 -0.14 20.40 32.51
CA ALA A 243 0.41 19.08 32.17
C ALA A 243 -0.38 17.91 32.79
N ALA A 244 -1.19 18.15 33.84
CA ALA A 244 -2.06 17.13 34.41
C ALA A 244 -3.30 16.86 33.54
N ASP A 245 -3.90 17.91 32.96
CA ASP A 245 -5.04 17.76 32.04
C ASP A 245 -4.66 17.16 30.66
N GLN A 246 -3.36 17.00 30.39
CA GLN A 246 -2.86 16.23 29.24
C GLN A 246 -2.88 14.71 29.49
N ALA A 247 -3.34 14.26 30.66
CA ALA A 247 -3.49 12.85 31.02
C ALA A 247 -4.68 12.16 30.32
N LEU A 248 -4.66 12.15 28.98
CA LEU A 248 -5.62 11.47 28.13
C LEU A 248 -5.79 9.98 28.45
N MET A 249 -4.84 9.36 29.17
CA MET A 249 -4.85 7.93 29.52
C MET A 249 -4.83 7.61 31.03
N ASP A 250 -4.95 8.59 31.95
CA ASP A 250 -4.92 8.33 33.40
C ASP A 250 -6.29 8.51 34.08
N GLY A 251 -6.71 7.50 34.87
CA GLY A 251 -7.97 7.46 35.63
C GLY A 251 -9.07 6.58 35.02
N ALA A 252 -9.45 5.50 35.72
CA ALA A 252 -10.42 4.47 35.34
C ALA A 252 -10.04 3.69 34.05
N TRP A 253 -9.45 2.51 34.25
CA TRP A 253 -8.50 1.92 33.30
C TRP A 253 -9.07 1.08 32.15
N GLU A 254 -10.32 0.60 32.22
CA GLU A 254 -10.86 -0.39 31.27
C GLU A 254 -11.21 0.15 29.87
N GLN A 255 -11.14 1.46 29.63
CA GLN A 255 -11.57 2.10 28.37
C GLN A 255 -10.51 3.02 27.73
N ARG A 256 -9.22 2.88 28.09
CA ARG A 256 -8.14 3.80 27.69
C ARG A 256 -6.98 3.18 26.90
N TYR A 257 -7.24 2.06 26.22
CA TYR A 257 -6.27 1.38 25.36
C TYR A 257 -6.96 0.84 24.11
N ILE A 258 -6.21 0.70 23.02
CA ILE A 258 -6.62 -0.12 21.88
C ILE A 258 -6.10 -1.53 22.18
N ARG A 259 -6.99 -2.44 22.58
CA ARG A 259 -6.60 -3.80 22.98
C ARG A 259 -6.53 -4.68 21.74
N PHE A 260 -5.50 -5.52 21.66
CA PHE A 260 -5.35 -6.48 20.57
C PHE A 260 -4.81 -7.82 21.07
N HIS A 261 -5.13 -8.88 20.35
CA HIS A 261 -4.78 -10.24 20.65
C HIS A 261 -3.90 -10.83 19.55
N ILE A 262 -2.81 -11.48 19.98
CA ILE A 262 -1.90 -12.26 19.16
C ILE A 262 -2.21 -13.74 19.43
N PRO A 263 -2.75 -14.51 18.47
CA PRO A 263 -3.16 -15.90 18.71
C PRO A 263 -1.98 -16.88 18.72
N SER A 264 -0.86 -16.53 18.08
CA SER A 264 0.36 -17.34 18.05
C SER A 264 1.60 -16.43 17.94
N PRO A 265 2.77 -16.85 18.45
CA PRO A 265 3.97 -16.02 18.44
C PRO A 265 4.36 -15.57 17.02
N SER A 266 4.41 -14.26 16.80
CA SER A 266 4.57 -13.67 15.47
C SER A 266 5.34 -12.34 15.52
N LEU A 267 6.04 -12.04 14.42
CA LEU A 267 6.60 -10.70 14.21
C LEU A 267 5.44 -9.78 13.82
N ALA A 268 5.05 -8.90 14.73
CA ALA A 268 4.04 -7.89 14.49
C ALA A 268 4.66 -6.61 13.93
N LYS A 269 4.10 -6.13 12.81
CA LYS A 269 4.18 -4.71 12.43
C LYS A 269 2.94 -4.03 12.97
N ILE A 270 3.14 -2.95 13.72
CA ILE A 270 2.07 -2.14 14.28
C ILE A 270 2.28 -0.71 13.79
N VAL A 271 1.22 -0.09 13.27
CA VAL A 271 1.25 1.29 12.77
C VAL A 271 0.10 2.06 13.44
N LEU A 272 0.44 3.22 13.98
CA LEU A 272 -0.51 4.28 14.34
C LEU A 272 -0.38 5.38 13.29
N THR A 273 -1.51 5.97 12.87
CA THR A 273 -1.57 7.14 12.00
C THR A 273 -2.57 8.15 12.54
N TRP A 274 -2.40 9.42 12.16
CA TRP A 274 -3.38 10.47 12.36
C TRP A 274 -3.66 11.20 11.03
N ASP A 275 -4.80 11.88 10.98
CA ASP A 275 -5.35 12.54 9.79
C ASP A 275 -4.68 13.88 9.46
N ASP A 276 -3.35 13.87 9.34
CA ASP A 276 -2.55 14.99 8.82
C ASP A 276 -1.71 14.62 7.58
N PHE A 277 -2.18 13.70 6.73
CA PHE A 277 -1.62 13.50 5.39
C PHE A 277 -2.22 14.50 4.37
N ARG A 278 -1.52 14.65 3.24
CA ARG A 278 -1.92 15.45 2.06
C ARG A 278 -1.62 14.68 0.77
N ASP A 279 -2.07 15.21 -0.36
CA ASP A 279 -1.68 14.76 -1.71
C ASP A 279 -0.23 15.13 -2.08
N GLU A 280 0.67 15.24 -1.11
CA GLU A 280 2.06 15.68 -1.28
C GLU A 280 2.99 14.81 -0.42
N LYS A 281 4.05 14.22 -1.02
CA LYS A 281 4.99 13.36 -0.28
C LYS A 281 5.92 14.17 0.65
N THR A 282 6.13 15.44 0.29
CA THR A 282 6.93 16.43 1.01
C THR A 282 6.14 17.20 2.08
N TRP A 283 4.85 16.89 2.28
CA TRP A 283 4.13 17.38 3.47
C TRP A 283 4.78 16.83 4.74
N ARG A 284 4.87 17.67 5.76
CA ARG A 284 5.46 17.35 7.06
C ARG A 284 4.51 17.74 8.17
N THR A 285 4.14 16.76 8.99
CA THR A 285 3.26 17.01 10.14
C THR A 285 3.99 17.76 11.25
N ARG A 286 3.26 18.62 11.98
CA ARG A 286 3.71 19.28 13.23
C ARG A 286 3.05 18.68 14.47
N GLU A 287 2.33 17.60 14.26
CA GLU A 287 1.56 16.89 15.27
C GLU A 287 2.39 15.70 15.73
N ASP A 288 2.71 15.68 17.01
CA ASP A 288 3.71 14.77 17.60
C ASP A 288 3.05 13.86 18.65
N PHE A 289 3.08 12.55 18.38
CA PHE A 289 2.37 11.51 19.14
C PHE A 289 3.13 10.18 19.19
N ASP A 290 3.55 9.73 20.37
CA ASP A 290 4.19 8.41 20.52
C ASP A 290 3.15 7.28 20.52
N LEU A 291 3.57 6.11 20.04
CA LEU A 291 2.89 4.83 20.24
C LEU A 291 3.64 3.98 21.27
N VAL A 292 2.93 3.46 22.28
CA VAL A 292 3.46 2.49 23.25
C VAL A 292 2.61 1.22 23.22
N ILE A 293 3.28 0.06 23.28
CA ILE A 293 2.66 -1.25 23.42
C ILE A 293 3.02 -1.83 24.78
N GLU A 294 2.00 -2.26 25.52
CA GLU A 294 2.11 -2.82 26.86
C GLU A 294 1.61 -4.28 26.89
N ASP A 295 2.18 -5.06 27.81
CA ASP A 295 1.72 -6.42 28.11
C ASP A 295 0.44 -6.45 28.96
N ALA A 296 -0.06 -7.65 29.25
CA ALA A 296 -1.22 -7.87 30.11
C ALA A 296 -1.04 -7.47 31.60
N SER A 297 0.12 -6.91 31.97
CA SER A 297 0.41 -6.31 33.27
C SER A 297 0.68 -4.79 33.17
N HIS A 298 0.32 -4.15 32.05
CA HIS A 298 0.56 -2.74 31.74
C HIS A 298 2.05 -2.33 31.79
N ARG A 299 2.95 -3.26 31.48
CA ARG A 299 4.39 -2.97 31.35
C ARG A 299 4.71 -2.67 29.89
N PRO A 300 5.31 -1.51 29.55
CA PRO A 300 5.76 -1.24 28.19
C PRO A 300 6.77 -2.29 27.69
N ILE A 301 6.48 -2.88 26.54
CA ILE A 301 7.34 -3.88 25.87
C ILE A 301 7.89 -3.39 24.53
N ALA A 302 7.25 -2.41 23.91
CA ALA A 302 7.74 -1.71 22.73
C ALA A 302 7.19 -0.27 22.72
N ALA A 303 7.91 0.64 22.08
CA ALA A 303 7.41 1.99 21.79
C ALA A 303 8.04 2.48 20.48
N SER A 304 7.38 3.43 19.84
CA SER A 304 7.98 4.29 18.83
C SER A 304 7.61 5.73 19.13
N ARG A 305 8.60 6.61 18.99
CA ARG A 305 8.69 7.92 19.65
C ARG A 305 9.46 8.89 18.74
N MET A 306 9.04 8.97 17.48
CA MET A 306 9.70 9.76 16.44
C MET A 306 9.26 11.21 16.56
N ILE A 307 10.20 12.15 16.50
CA ILE A 307 9.89 13.58 16.61
C ILE A 307 9.25 14.05 15.30
N GLN A 308 8.15 14.81 15.42
CA GLN A 308 7.34 15.31 14.29
C GLN A 308 7.10 16.82 14.41
N ASP A 309 8.13 17.61 14.10
CA ASP A 309 8.15 19.08 14.24
C ASP A 309 7.77 19.88 12.97
N GLY A 310 7.69 19.20 11.84
CA GLY A 310 7.40 19.77 10.53
C GLY A 310 8.62 20.19 9.71
N GLU A 311 9.85 19.90 10.17
CA GLU A 311 11.11 20.29 9.50
C GLU A 311 11.78 19.12 8.76
N ASP A 312 12.82 19.43 7.96
CA ASP A 312 13.54 18.45 7.14
C ASP A 312 14.88 18.02 7.75
N HIS A 313 14.83 16.95 8.55
CA HIS A 313 16.00 16.33 9.18
C HIS A 313 16.66 15.22 8.32
N GLY A 314 16.21 15.04 7.07
CA GLY A 314 16.78 14.09 6.12
C GLY A 314 16.78 12.63 6.58
N LEU A 315 17.91 12.15 7.10
CA LEU A 315 18.16 10.76 7.52
C LEU A 315 18.35 10.59 9.04
N ASP A 316 18.07 11.60 9.90
CA ASP A 316 18.15 11.39 11.36
C ASP A 316 17.04 10.44 11.81
N GLU A 317 17.45 9.24 12.27
CA GLU A 317 16.61 8.11 12.67
C GLU A 317 15.74 8.39 13.92
N LYS A 318 15.70 9.62 14.43
CA LYS A 318 14.78 10.09 15.47
C LYS A 318 13.57 10.85 14.94
N TYR A 319 13.56 11.29 13.68
CA TYR A 319 12.52 12.19 13.15
C TYR A 319 11.66 11.52 12.08
N SER A 320 10.36 11.84 12.05
CA SER A 320 9.43 11.40 11.00
C SER A 320 8.82 12.61 10.31
N ALA A 321 8.83 12.62 8.97
CA ALA A 321 8.04 13.56 8.19
C ALA A 321 6.53 13.29 8.29
N HIS A 322 6.17 12.02 8.51
CA HIS A 322 4.82 11.51 8.31
C HIS A 322 4.02 11.43 9.61
N ALA A 323 2.71 11.62 9.48
CA ALA A 323 1.71 11.51 10.55
C ALA A 323 1.48 10.06 10.99
N ARG A 324 2.56 9.41 11.49
CA ARG A 324 2.57 8.01 11.89
C ARG A 324 3.61 7.68 12.95
N GLU A 325 3.31 6.62 13.70
CA GLU A 325 4.28 5.83 14.43
C GLU A 325 4.30 4.39 13.95
N LEU A 326 5.47 3.74 13.98
CA LEU A 326 5.66 2.38 13.48
C LEU A 326 6.53 1.56 14.44
N ILE A 327 6.02 0.39 14.83
CA ILE A 327 6.70 -0.59 15.68
C ILE A 327 6.83 -1.91 14.91
N ARG A 328 8.00 -2.56 15.03
CA ARG A 328 8.20 -3.96 14.65
C ARG A 328 8.64 -4.73 15.90
N ALA A 329 7.84 -5.68 16.36
CA ALA A 329 8.10 -6.42 17.60
C ALA A 329 7.75 -7.90 17.46
N GLN A 330 8.62 -8.78 17.97
CA GLN A 330 8.28 -10.19 18.13
C GLN A 330 7.37 -10.34 19.35
N LEU A 331 6.08 -10.58 19.12
CA LEU A 331 5.10 -10.73 20.19
C LEU A 331 4.79 -12.22 20.42
N PRO A 332 4.89 -12.73 21.66
CA PRO A 332 4.28 -14.00 22.06
C PRO A 332 2.76 -14.01 21.89
N GLN A 333 2.16 -15.21 21.96
CA GLN A 333 0.70 -15.33 22.13
C GLN A 333 0.25 -14.59 23.40
N GLY A 334 -0.77 -13.74 23.29
CA GLY A 334 -1.22 -12.93 24.41
C GLY A 334 -2.16 -11.78 24.00
N THR A 335 -2.65 -11.05 25.00
CA THR A 335 -3.41 -9.81 24.80
C THR A 335 -2.56 -8.64 25.23
N TYR A 336 -2.52 -7.61 24.40
CA TYR A 336 -1.67 -6.44 24.49
C TYR A 336 -2.50 -5.16 24.40
N TYR A 337 -1.92 -4.08 24.89
CA TYR A 337 -2.58 -2.79 25.08
C TYR A 337 -1.77 -1.72 24.37
N ALA A 338 -2.32 -1.12 23.31
CA ALA A 338 -1.69 0.01 22.64
C ALA A 338 -2.20 1.34 23.22
N ARG A 339 -1.26 2.23 23.53
CA ARG A 339 -1.47 3.55 24.14
C ARG A 339 -0.83 4.63 23.27
N VAL A 340 -1.50 5.76 23.14
CA VAL A 340 -0.97 6.97 22.50
C VAL A 340 -0.51 7.95 23.58
N GLU A 341 0.66 8.55 23.44
CA GLU A 341 1.09 9.71 24.24
C GLU A 341 1.08 10.97 23.37
N VAL A 342 0.60 12.09 23.89
CA VAL A 342 0.66 13.38 23.17
C VAL A 342 1.91 14.14 23.60
N LYS A 343 2.71 14.64 22.64
CA LYS A 343 3.84 15.55 22.94
C LYS A 343 3.49 17.00 22.69
N ASN A 344 2.92 17.27 21.51
CA ASN A 344 2.49 18.62 21.16
C ASN A 344 1.03 18.85 21.61
N SER A 345 0.84 19.47 22.78
CA SER A 345 -0.49 19.74 23.32
C SER A 345 -1.31 20.75 22.51
N ALA A 346 -0.67 21.58 21.68
CA ALA A 346 -1.38 22.47 20.76
C ALA A 346 -2.22 21.70 19.72
N THR A 347 -1.80 20.46 19.39
CA THR A 347 -2.50 19.56 18.46
C THR A 347 -3.89 19.13 18.97
N ILE A 348 -4.06 19.02 20.30
CA ILE A 348 -5.28 18.45 20.90
C ILE A 348 -6.53 19.23 20.46
N ALA A 349 -6.39 20.54 20.17
CA ALA A 349 -7.45 21.40 19.68
C ALA A 349 -8.07 20.98 18.33
N ARG A 350 -7.37 20.20 17.49
CA ARG A 350 -7.91 19.69 16.21
C ARG A 350 -8.80 18.45 16.38
N LEU A 351 -8.70 17.74 17.51
CA LEU A 351 -9.30 16.42 17.74
C LEU A 351 -9.00 15.42 16.60
N PRO A 352 -7.72 15.15 16.31
CA PRO A 352 -7.30 14.28 15.21
C PRO A 352 -7.98 12.91 15.21
N LYS A 353 -8.35 12.43 14.02
CA LYS A 353 -8.78 11.06 13.80
C LYS A 353 -7.55 10.16 13.71
N PHE A 354 -7.40 9.30 14.69
CA PHE A 354 -6.40 8.25 14.72
C PHE A 354 -6.90 6.98 14.04
N ARG A 355 -5.94 6.24 13.47
CA ARG A 355 -6.12 4.86 13.02
C ARG A 355 -4.94 4.01 13.47
N PHE A 356 -5.26 2.87 14.08
CA PHE A 356 -4.31 1.85 14.49
C PHE A 356 -4.52 0.61 13.62
N SER A 357 -3.43 0.00 13.15
CA SER A 357 -3.46 -1.24 12.40
C SER A 357 -2.31 -2.16 12.80
N ILE A 358 -2.58 -3.47 12.83
CA ILE A 358 -1.59 -4.51 13.11
C ILE A 358 -1.55 -5.54 11.98
N ASP A 359 -0.34 -5.88 11.54
CA ASP A 359 -0.05 -6.99 10.65
C ASP A 359 0.78 -8.02 11.42
N ALA A 360 0.12 -9.12 11.80
CA ALA A 360 0.67 -10.28 12.48
C ALA A 360 -0.30 -11.46 12.29
N PHE A 361 0.22 -12.69 12.22
CA PHE A 361 -0.57 -13.87 11.84
C PHE A 361 -1.83 -14.06 12.71
N GLY A 362 -3.01 -13.90 12.09
CA GLY A 362 -4.31 -14.04 12.75
C GLY A 362 -4.62 -13.00 13.84
N ALA A 363 -3.84 -11.92 13.95
CA ALA A 363 -4.02 -10.90 14.98
C ALA A 363 -5.38 -10.19 14.89
N GLN A 364 -5.95 -9.86 16.06
CA GLN A 364 -7.28 -9.28 16.17
C GLN A 364 -7.28 -8.11 17.14
N VAL A 365 -7.75 -6.95 16.70
CA VAL A 365 -8.01 -5.80 17.56
C VAL A 365 -9.36 -6.03 18.25
N LEU A 366 -9.34 -6.19 19.56
CA LEU A 366 -10.52 -6.56 20.36
C LEU A 366 -11.54 -5.44 20.45
N ASP A 367 -11.09 -4.19 20.27
CA ASP A 367 -11.92 -2.99 20.22
C ASP A 367 -12.29 -2.57 18.78
N ALA A 368 -12.08 -3.45 17.79
CA ALA A 368 -12.29 -3.15 16.37
C ALA A 368 -13.75 -2.75 16.06
N ARG A 369 -13.91 -1.55 15.49
CA ARG A 369 -15.17 -1.10 14.90
C ARG A 369 -15.14 -1.44 13.42
N SER A 370 -15.80 -2.54 13.05
CA SER A 370 -15.72 -3.25 11.76
C SER A 370 -16.22 -2.49 10.52
N VAL A 371 -16.33 -1.16 10.58
CA VAL A 371 -16.84 -0.31 9.49
C VAL A 371 -15.74 0.28 8.59
N ASN A 372 -14.51 0.43 9.11
CA ASN A 372 -13.37 1.03 8.38
C ASN A 372 -12.06 0.28 8.70
N SER A 373 -11.77 -0.73 7.87
CA SER A 373 -10.53 -1.52 7.82
C SER A 373 -9.90 -1.54 6.42
N ILE A 374 -10.50 -0.85 5.43
CA ILE A 374 -9.95 -0.71 4.06
C ILE A 374 -8.65 0.10 4.07
N MET A 375 -7.58 -0.41 3.46
CA MET A 375 -6.26 0.23 3.46
C MET A 375 -5.96 0.96 2.15
N ILE A 376 -4.89 1.74 2.10
CA ILE A 376 -4.49 2.52 0.92
C ILE A 376 -3.76 1.59 -0.08
N PRO A 377 -3.93 1.70 -1.41
CA PRO A 377 -4.83 2.58 -2.15
C PRO A 377 -6.19 1.91 -2.44
N ALA A 378 -6.61 0.92 -1.65
CA ALA A 378 -7.90 0.24 -1.81
C ALA A 378 -9.10 1.10 -1.35
N ASP A 379 -8.83 2.21 -0.65
CA ASP A 379 -9.77 3.30 -0.35
C ASP A 379 -10.05 4.21 -1.56
N ASN A 380 -9.17 4.21 -2.57
CA ASN A 380 -9.17 5.15 -3.69
C ASN A 380 -10.48 5.09 -4.52
N PRO A 381 -11.10 6.25 -4.84
CA PRO A 381 -12.34 6.32 -5.61
C PRO A 381 -12.18 6.03 -7.11
N SER A 382 -10.97 5.74 -7.60
CA SER A 382 -10.66 5.42 -9.01
C SER A 382 -10.18 3.98 -9.26
N VAL A 383 -10.01 3.16 -8.21
CA VAL A 383 -9.58 1.75 -8.34
C VAL A 383 -10.76 0.78 -8.15
N VAL A 384 -10.69 -0.37 -8.81
CA VAL A 384 -11.54 -1.53 -8.54
C VAL A 384 -11.02 -2.24 -7.30
N THR A 385 -11.67 -2.02 -6.16
CA THR A 385 -11.30 -2.67 -4.90
C THR A 385 -12.00 -4.00 -4.75
N VAL A 386 -11.22 -5.07 -4.52
CA VAL A 386 -11.69 -6.44 -4.43
C VAL A 386 -11.51 -7.00 -3.02
N GLY A 387 -12.62 -7.37 -2.39
CA GLY A 387 -12.64 -8.10 -1.13
C GLY A 387 -12.80 -9.61 -1.30
N ALA A 388 -12.54 -10.33 -0.22
CA ALA A 388 -12.73 -11.78 -0.13
C ALA A 388 -14.03 -12.10 0.63
N TRP A 389 -14.99 -12.77 -0.04
CA TRP A 389 -16.32 -13.03 0.54
C TRP A 389 -16.35 -14.18 1.59
N ASP A 390 -15.22 -14.85 1.77
CA ASP A 390 -15.02 -16.14 2.45
C ASP A 390 -14.06 -16.03 3.64
N THR A 391 -13.72 -14.81 4.06
CA THR A 391 -12.95 -14.51 5.27
C THR A 391 -13.36 -13.20 5.91
N ALA A 392 -13.46 -13.18 7.24
CA ALA A 392 -13.67 -11.95 8.01
C ALA A 392 -12.43 -11.02 8.03
N MET A 393 -11.29 -11.50 7.52
CA MET A 393 -10.08 -10.68 7.38
C MET A 393 -10.19 -9.67 6.23
N SER A 394 -11.13 -9.81 5.29
CA SER A 394 -11.25 -8.84 4.19
C SER A 394 -11.54 -7.43 4.71
N GLY A 395 -10.69 -6.46 4.34
CA GLY A 395 -10.91 -5.05 4.64
C GLY A 395 -12.24 -4.55 4.05
N THR A 396 -12.94 -3.70 4.80
CA THR A 396 -14.14 -2.99 4.34
C THR A 396 -14.09 -1.54 4.79
N GLY A 397 -14.80 -0.65 4.10
CA GLY A 397 -14.76 0.78 4.43
C GLY A 397 -16.00 1.51 3.95
N ARG A 398 -16.48 2.46 4.76
CA ARG A 398 -17.62 3.31 4.41
C ARG A 398 -17.34 4.77 4.75
N GLY A 399 -16.84 5.49 3.75
CA GLY A 399 -16.92 6.94 3.74
C GLY A 399 -18.37 7.45 3.59
N GLN A 400 -18.57 8.76 3.72
CA GLN A 400 -19.89 9.38 3.60
C GLN A 400 -20.52 9.22 2.20
N LEU A 401 -19.68 9.13 1.17
CA LEU A 401 -20.09 9.04 -0.25
C LEU A 401 -19.60 7.77 -0.96
N TRP A 402 -18.86 6.89 -0.29
CA TRP A 402 -18.26 5.69 -0.89
C TRP A 402 -18.40 4.46 0.02
N MET A 403 -18.44 3.27 -0.58
CA MET A 403 -18.38 2.00 0.12
C MET A 403 -17.43 1.06 -0.61
N LYS A 404 -16.38 0.62 0.07
CA LYS A 404 -15.38 -0.33 -0.41
C LYS A 404 -15.48 -1.64 0.40
N PRO A 405 -15.21 -2.82 -0.17
CA PRO A 405 -14.82 -3.06 -1.56
C PRO A 405 -15.97 -2.81 -2.54
N ASP A 406 -15.63 -2.53 -3.79
CA ASP A 406 -16.62 -2.38 -4.86
C ASP A 406 -17.26 -3.74 -5.17
N ILE A 407 -16.43 -4.79 -5.16
CA ILE A 407 -16.80 -6.17 -5.45
C ILE A 407 -16.12 -7.14 -4.46
N MET A 408 -16.78 -8.27 -4.22
CA MET A 408 -16.30 -9.38 -3.40
C MET A 408 -16.20 -10.63 -4.29
N ALA A 409 -15.08 -11.35 -4.19
CA ALA A 409 -14.82 -12.57 -4.95
C ALA A 409 -14.42 -13.73 -4.01
N PRO A 410 -14.48 -14.99 -4.48
CA PRO A 410 -13.83 -16.11 -3.78
C PRO A 410 -12.32 -15.90 -3.69
N SER A 411 -11.75 -16.23 -2.54
CA SER A 411 -10.31 -16.09 -2.29
C SER A 411 -9.58 -17.39 -1.98
N ARG A 412 -10.31 -18.46 -1.61
CA ARG A 412 -9.69 -19.76 -1.34
C ARG A 412 -9.12 -20.37 -2.61
N LEU A 413 -7.80 -20.31 -2.76
CA LEU A 413 -7.04 -21.08 -3.74
C LEU A 413 -6.47 -22.29 -3.01
N THR A 414 -6.72 -23.49 -3.52
CA THR A 414 -6.13 -24.74 -3.02
C THR A 414 -5.16 -25.27 -4.08
N PHE A 415 -3.92 -25.49 -3.69
CA PHE A 415 -2.87 -26.05 -4.54
C PHE A 415 -2.89 -27.59 -4.50
N ALA A 416 -2.37 -28.23 -5.54
CA ALA A 416 -2.40 -29.69 -5.72
C ALA A 416 -1.55 -30.51 -4.72
N ASP A 417 -0.81 -29.85 -3.83
CA ASP A 417 -0.09 -30.41 -2.68
C ASP A 417 -0.92 -30.38 -1.37
N GLY A 418 -2.12 -29.78 -1.41
CA GLY A 418 -3.00 -29.58 -0.26
C GLY A 418 -2.80 -28.27 0.49
N GLN A 419 -1.85 -27.41 0.09
CA GLN A 419 -1.77 -26.04 0.64
C GLN A 419 -2.97 -25.20 0.18
N SER A 420 -3.34 -24.18 0.96
CA SER A 420 -4.33 -23.19 0.53
C SER A 420 -4.01 -21.79 1.04
N VAL A 421 -4.24 -20.79 0.21
CA VAL A 421 -4.23 -19.36 0.59
C VAL A 421 -5.65 -18.80 0.59
N LEU A 422 -5.90 -17.79 1.43
CA LEU A 422 -7.21 -17.20 1.68
C LEU A 422 -7.03 -15.72 2.04
N GLY A 423 -7.64 -14.81 1.27
CA GLY A 423 -7.44 -13.36 1.46
C GLY A 423 -7.73 -12.51 0.23
N SER A 424 -7.91 -11.21 0.44
CA SER A 424 -8.22 -10.25 -0.62
C SER A 424 -7.19 -10.23 -1.76
N SER A 425 -5.93 -10.59 -1.48
CA SER A 425 -4.83 -10.80 -2.44
C SER A 425 -5.22 -11.81 -3.54
N SER A 426 -5.65 -13.01 -3.14
CA SER A 426 -6.14 -14.06 -4.04
C SER A 426 -7.42 -13.65 -4.77
N ALA A 427 -8.36 -13.00 -4.07
CA ALA A 427 -9.60 -12.52 -4.65
C ALA A 427 -9.35 -11.49 -5.77
N ALA A 428 -8.39 -10.59 -5.58
CA ALA A 428 -7.97 -9.60 -6.57
C ALA A 428 -7.33 -10.27 -7.80
N ALA A 429 -6.48 -11.29 -7.63
CA ALA A 429 -5.89 -12.02 -8.76
C ALA A 429 -6.93 -12.81 -9.57
N VAL A 430 -7.87 -13.50 -8.90
CA VAL A 430 -9.01 -14.16 -9.54
C VAL A 430 -9.85 -13.13 -10.32
N THR A 431 -10.10 -11.96 -9.74
CA THR A 431 -10.87 -10.89 -10.37
C THR A 431 -10.15 -10.27 -11.56
N ALA A 432 -8.84 -10.04 -11.48
CA ALA A 432 -8.01 -9.52 -12.57
C ALA A 432 -7.99 -10.48 -13.78
N GLY A 433 -7.73 -11.77 -13.53
CA GLY A 433 -7.80 -12.80 -14.58
C GLY A 433 -9.20 -12.92 -15.20
N ALA A 434 -10.24 -12.88 -14.38
CA ALA A 434 -11.63 -12.92 -14.85
C ALA A 434 -12.01 -11.70 -15.72
N LEU A 435 -11.63 -10.49 -15.28
CA LEU A 435 -11.83 -9.25 -16.02
C LEU A 435 -11.00 -9.19 -17.31
N ALA A 436 -9.84 -9.84 -17.36
CA ALA A 436 -9.04 -9.93 -18.58
C ALA A 436 -9.71 -10.84 -19.63
N ALA A 437 -10.19 -12.02 -19.21
CA ALA A 437 -10.98 -12.91 -20.06
C ALA A 437 -12.29 -12.25 -20.54
N TRP A 438 -12.95 -11.45 -19.69
CA TRP A 438 -14.15 -10.69 -20.07
C TRP A 438 -13.84 -9.57 -21.07
N GLN A 439 -12.81 -8.77 -20.82
CA GLN A 439 -12.42 -7.67 -21.72
C GLN A 439 -11.91 -8.16 -23.08
N SER A 440 -11.40 -9.39 -23.19
CA SER A 440 -11.07 -9.97 -24.50
C SER A 440 -12.29 -10.35 -25.35
N ARG A 441 -13.50 -10.36 -24.77
CA ARG A 441 -14.80 -10.47 -25.46
C ARG A 441 -15.46 -9.11 -25.70
N HIS A 442 -15.42 -8.23 -24.71
CA HIS A 442 -16.28 -7.04 -24.64
C HIS A 442 -15.55 -5.70 -24.86
N GLY A 443 -14.23 -5.74 -25.06
CA GLY A 443 -13.39 -4.54 -25.15
C GLY A 443 -12.85 -4.08 -23.79
N ARG A 444 -11.97 -3.08 -23.82
CA ARG A 444 -11.32 -2.55 -22.60
C ARG A 444 -12.24 -1.58 -21.86
N ILE A 445 -12.12 -1.56 -20.53
CA ILE A 445 -12.86 -0.66 -19.64
C ILE A 445 -11.92 0.03 -18.64
N ASP A 446 -12.27 1.24 -18.24
CA ASP A 446 -11.71 1.91 -17.07
C ASP A 446 -12.57 1.64 -15.82
N HIS A 447 -12.26 2.32 -14.71
CA HIS A 447 -13.05 2.22 -13.48
C HIS A 447 -14.50 2.73 -13.64
N ASN A 448 -14.75 3.70 -14.52
CA ASN A 448 -16.11 4.18 -14.79
C ASN A 448 -16.93 3.12 -15.54
N GLY A 449 -16.34 2.51 -16.57
CA GLY A 449 -16.91 1.37 -17.28
C GLY A 449 -17.18 0.17 -16.34
N PHE A 450 -16.23 -0.14 -15.45
CA PHE A 450 -16.44 -1.17 -14.42
C PHE A 450 -17.62 -0.85 -13.50
N ASN A 451 -17.80 0.40 -13.06
CA ASN A 451 -18.93 0.76 -12.21
C ASN A 451 -20.28 0.74 -12.94
N ALA A 452 -20.32 1.17 -14.20
CA ALA A 452 -21.52 1.02 -15.03
C ALA A 452 -21.90 -0.46 -15.19
N LEU A 453 -20.92 -1.33 -15.48
CA LEU A 453 -21.12 -2.78 -15.59
C LEU A 453 -21.53 -3.43 -14.26
N ARG A 454 -20.95 -3.00 -13.12
CA ARG A 454 -21.29 -3.47 -11.77
C ARG A 454 -22.68 -3.03 -11.29
N GLY A 455 -23.23 -1.97 -11.88
CA GLY A 455 -24.62 -1.55 -11.72
C GLY A 455 -25.62 -2.42 -12.49
N SER A 456 -25.14 -3.25 -13.41
CA SER A 456 -25.91 -4.28 -14.13
C SER A 456 -25.46 -5.68 -13.68
N ASP A 457 -26.25 -6.72 -13.97
CA ASP A 457 -25.87 -8.12 -13.69
C ASP A 457 -24.79 -8.70 -14.66
N ALA A 458 -23.94 -7.85 -15.26
CA ALA A 458 -23.00 -8.25 -16.31
C ALA A 458 -21.66 -8.82 -15.81
N ILE A 459 -21.14 -8.26 -14.70
CA ILE A 459 -19.87 -8.67 -14.06
C ILE A 459 -20.00 -8.90 -12.55
N ALA A 460 -21.15 -8.55 -11.96
CA ALA A 460 -21.40 -8.68 -10.54
C ALA A 460 -22.90 -8.86 -10.29
N ASN A 461 -23.27 -9.51 -9.18
CA ASN A 461 -24.61 -9.38 -8.62
C ASN A 461 -24.70 -8.05 -7.83
N PRO A 462 -25.50 -7.05 -8.24
CA PRO A 462 -25.47 -5.71 -7.64
C PRO A 462 -25.93 -5.69 -6.18
N ALA A 463 -26.91 -6.53 -5.83
CA ALA A 463 -27.50 -6.60 -4.48
C ALA A 463 -26.52 -7.14 -3.42
N THR A 464 -25.61 -8.04 -3.80
CA THR A 464 -24.64 -8.66 -2.89
C THR A 464 -23.19 -8.20 -3.12
N ARG A 465 -22.95 -7.41 -4.18
CA ARG A 465 -21.61 -6.99 -4.67
C ARG A 465 -20.67 -8.17 -4.95
N ARG A 466 -21.19 -9.26 -5.52
CA ARG A 466 -20.42 -10.52 -5.72
C ARG A 466 -20.03 -10.71 -7.18
N LEU A 467 -18.77 -11.11 -7.45
CA LEU A 467 -18.24 -11.34 -8.80
C LEU A 467 -18.94 -12.49 -9.52
N PHE A 468 -19.54 -12.21 -10.68
CA PHE A 468 -20.13 -13.20 -11.59
C PHE A 468 -20.00 -12.71 -13.03
N VAL A 469 -19.29 -13.45 -13.88
CA VAL A 469 -18.93 -13.02 -15.24
C VAL A 469 -19.72 -13.83 -16.28
N HIS A 470 -20.59 -13.17 -17.05
CA HIS A 470 -21.66 -13.82 -17.83
C HIS A 470 -21.42 -13.95 -19.36
#